data_AF-A0A381WF13-F1
#
_entry.id   AF-A0A381WF13-F1
#
_cell.length_a   1.000
_cell.length_b   1.000
_cell.length_c   1.000
_cell.angle_alpha   90.00
_cell.angle_beta   90.00
_cell.angle_gamma   90.00
#
_symmetry.space_group_name_H-M   'P 1'
#
loop_
_entity.id
_entity.type
_entity.pdbx_description
1 polymer ?
#
loop_
_entity_poly.entity_id
_entity_poly.type
_entity_poly.pdbx_seq_one_letter_code
_entity_poly.pdbx_strand_id
1 'polypeptide(L)' 'MEKHHSFTMEKIYHFVCGECKNWWSHATDMLYGPVHLMSCPHCGVKKMIMRQNSEGNPRWERDVT' A
#
# COMPACT_ATOMS: atom_id res chain seq x y z
N MET A 1 13.14 26.21 -25.44
CA MET A 1 12.38 25.03 -24.95
C MET A 1 12.43 25.09 -23.44
N GLU A 2 11.28 25.33 -22.79
CA GLU A 2 11.20 25.21 -21.34
C GLU A 2 11.45 23.76 -20.93
N LYS A 3 12.34 23.56 -19.96
CA LYS A 3 12.60 22.26 -19.36
C LYS A 3 11.66 22.12 -18.17
N HIS A 4 10.65 21.26 -18.27
CA HIS A 4 9.77 20.96 -17.16
C HIS A 4 10.35 19.85 -16.28
N HIS A 5 10.06 19.90 -14.98
CA HIS A 5 10.33 18.80 -14.07
C HIS A 5 9.25 17.72 -14.21
N SER A 6 9.66 16.45 -14.25
CA SER A 6 8.76 15.28 -14.20
C SER A 6 8.86 14.65 -12.82
N PHE A 7 7.73 14.21 -12.26
CA PHE A 7 7.70 13.47 -11.00
C PHE A 7 6.81 12.23 -11.12
N THR A 8 7.05 11.24 -10.26
CA THR A 8 6.20 10.07 -10.03
C THR A 8 5.95 9.94 -8.53
N MET A 9 4.85 9.30 -8.15
CA MET A 9 4.49 9.11 -6.75
C MET A 9 3.98 7.68 -6.55
N GLU A 10 4.39 7.07 -5.44
CA GLU A 10 3.94 5.74 -5.04
C GLU A 10 3.53 5.72 -3.57
N LYS A 11 2.59 4.84 -3.22
CA LYS A 11 2.21 4.54 -1.84
C LYS A 11 2.83 3.23 -1.42
N ILE A 12 3.50 3.24 -0.27
CA ILE A 12 4.14 2.05 0.30
C ILE A 12 3.27 1.53 1.44
N TYR A 13 2.73 0.32 1.26
CA TYR A 13 1.95 -0.38 2.25
C TYR A 13 2.82 -1.37 3.02
N HIS A 14 2.69 -1.37 4.34
CA HIS A 14 3.38 -2.31 5.23
C HIS A 14 2.39 -3.39 5.66
N PHE A 15 2.74 -4.65 5.39
CA PHE A 15 1.93 -5.80 5.70
C PHE A 15 2.64 -6.75 6.66
N VAL A 16 1.86 -7.50 7.42
CA VAL A 16 2.33 -8.59 8.28
C VAL A 16 1.53 -9.84 7.96
N CYS A 17 2.20 -10.98 7.80
CA CYS A 17 1.53 -12.22 7.44
C CYS A 17 0.64 -12.68 8.59
N GLY A 18 -0.61 -13.03 8.30
CA GLY A 18 -1.47 -13.69 9.27
C GLY A 18 -0.92 -15.05 9.74
N GLU A 19 -0.21 -15.76 8.85
CA GLU A 19 0.32 -17.12 9.08
C GLU A 19 1.74 -17.09 9.63
N CYS A 20 2.73 -16.72 8.80
CA CYS A 20 4.14 -16.82 9.15
C CYS A 20 4.68 -15.64 9.95
N LYS A 21 3.83 -14.64 10.27
CA LYS A 21 4.15 -13.40 11.01
C LYS A 21 5.28 -12.54 10.45
N ASN A 22 5.85 -12.88 9.30
CA ASN A 22 6.84 -12.06 8.63
C ASN A 22 6.20 -10.80 8.06
N TRP A 23 6.94 -9.70 8.10
CA TRP A 23 6.55 -8.44 7.50
C TRP A 23 7.05 -8.33 6.06
N TRP A 24 6.36 -7.53 5.24
CA TRP A 24 6.84 -7.10 3.93
C TRP A 24 6.20 -5.77 3.55
N SER A 25 6.81 -5.08 2.60
CA SER A 25 6.28 -3.84 2.03
C SER A 25 5.89 -4.07 0.57
N HIS A 26 4.86 -3.35 0.12
CA HIS A 26 4.47 -3.31 -1.29
C HIS A 26 4.26 -1.87 -1.71
N ALA A 27 5.02 -1.44 -2.71
CA ALA A 27 4.90 -0.12 -3.30
C ALA A 27 3.96 -0.18 -4.51
N THR A 28 2.99 0.74 -4.56
CA THR A 28 2.02 0.81 -5.66
C THR A 28 1.50 2.24 -5.82
N ASP A 29 1.22 2.62 -7.05
CA ASP A 29 0.45 3.81 -7.42
C ASP A 29 -1.06 3.63 -7.22
N MET A 30 -1.51 2.39 -7.04
CA MET A 30 -2.93 2.04 -6.88
C MET A 30 -3.39 2.14 -5.43
N LEU A 31 -4.64 2.57 -5.26
CA LEU A 31 -5.35 2.48 -3.99
C LEU A 31 -5.92 1.08 -3.82
N TYR A 32 -5.50 0.37 -2.77
CA TYR A 32 -6.18 -0.86 -2.38
C TYR A 32 -7.60 -0.55 -1.92
N GLY A 33 -8.59 -1.12 -2.63
CA GLY A 33 -9.97 -1.14 -2.19
C GLY A 33 -10.15 -1.93 -0.87
N PRO A 34 -11.37 -1.97 -0.31
CA PRO A 34 -11.65 -2.58 0.98
C PRO A 34 -11.32 -4.09 1.05
N VAL A 35 -11.28 -4.76 -0.12
CA VAL A 35 -10.97 -6.18 -0.22
C VAL A 35 -10.00 -6.39 -1.37
N HIS A 36 -8.77 -6.80 -1.06
CA HIS A 36 -7.78 -7.18 -2.07
C HIS A 36 -7.09 -8.49 -1.66
N LEU A 37 -6.93 -9.41 -2.61
CA LEU A 37 -6.31 -10.71 -2.37
C LEU A 37 -4.81 -10.61 -2.66
N MET A 38 -3.96 -10.92 -1.68
CA MET A 38 -2.51 -10.92 -1.85
C MET A 38 -1.87 -12.22 -1.39
N SER A 39 -0.75 -12.55 -2.04
CA SER A 39 0.11 -13.68 -1.67
C SER A 39 1.22 -13.19 -0.76
N CYS A 40 1.44 -13.84 0.38
CA CYS A 40 2.61 -13.57 1.20
C CYS A 40 3.88 -14.03 0.47
N PRO A 41 4.92 -13.19 0.30
CA PRO A 41 6.13 -13.57 -0.40
C PRO A 41 6.99 -14.59 0.37
N HIS A 42 6.75 -14.74 1.68
CA HIS A 42 7.56 -15.61 2.55
C HIS A 42 7.02 -17.04 2.63
N CYS A 43 5.70 -17.21 2.73
CA CYS A 43 5.07 -18.53 2.89
C CYS A 43 4.15 -18.93 1.72
N GLY A 44 3.95 -18.04 0.73
CA GLY A 44 3.10 -18.29 -0.44
C GLY A 44 1.59 -18.27 -0.17
N VAL A 45 1.15 -18.14 1.09
CA VAL A 45 -0.27 -18.16 1.44
C VAL A 45 -0.99 -16.95 0.86
N LYS A 46 -2.12 -17.20 0.20
CA LYS A 46 -3.01 -16.17 -0.35
C LYS A 46 -4.13 -15.86 0.64
N LYS A 47 -4.22 -14.61 1.10
CA LYS A 47 -5.30 -14.14 1.96
C LYS A 47 -5.71 -12.72 1.59
N MET A 48 -6.92 -12.36 2.01
CA MET A 48 -7.41 -10.99 1.87
C MET A 48 -6.61 -10.08 2.81
N ILE A 49 -6.03 -9.02 2.26
CA ILE A 49 -5.47 -7.93 3.06
C ILE A 49 -6.62 -7.04 3.51
N MET A 50 -6.69 -6.77 4.81
CA MET A 50 -7.65 -5.84 5.39
C MET A 50 -6.85 -4.66 5.95
N ARG A 51 -7.29 -3.44 5.63
CA ARG A 51 -6.76 -2.25 6.28
C ARG A 51 -7.16 -2.35 7.76
N GLN A 52 -6.19 -2.52 8.65
CA GLN A 52 -6.46 -2.31 10.07
C GLN A 52 -6.74 -0.82 10.24
N ASN A 53 -7.94 -0.50 10.71
CA ASN A 53 -8.36 0.87 10.91
C ASN A 53 -7.37 1.59 11.82
N SER A 54 -6.68 2.59 11.28
CA SER A 54 -5.99 3.61 12.06
C SER A 54 -6.23 4.96 11.38
N GLU A 55 -7.16 5.70 11.99
CA GLU A 55 -7.23 7.16 12.01
C GLU A 55 -7.02 7.90 10.68
N GLY A 56 -8.13 8.01 9.93
CA GLY A 56 -8.26 9.03 8.88
C GLY A 56 -7.28 8.91 7.71
N ASN A 57 -7.48 9.74 6.70
CA ASN A 57 -6.45 9.91 5.68
C ASN A 57 -5.35 10.81 6.26
N PRO A 58 -4.06 10.46 6.08
CA PRO A 58 -2.97 11.38 6.42
C PRO A 58 -3.22 12.74 5.76
N ARG A 59 -2.82 13.83 6.42
CA ARG A 59 -3.07 15.21 5.95
C ARG A 59 -2.61 15.44 4.50
N TRP A 60 -1.50 14.83 4.09
CA TRP A 60 -0.97 14.93 2.72
C TRP A 60 -1.86 14.25 1.66
N GLU A 61 -2.81 13.37 2.02
CA GLU A 61 -3.83 12.89 1.08
C GLU A 61 -5.01 13.86 0.93
N ARG A 62 -5.17 14.83 1.84
CA ARG A 62 -6.25 15.84 1.80
C ARG A 62 -5.85 17.09 1.00
N ASP A 63 -4.56 17.42 1.00
CA ASP A 63 -4.04 18.65 0.38
C ASP A 63 -3.75 18.50 -1.13
N VAL A 64 -4.07 17.33 -1.74
CA VAL A 64 -3.86 17.02 -3.17
C VAL A 64 -5.15 17.19 -4.01
N THR A 65 -6.31 17.37 -3.37
CA THR A 65 -7.61 17.68 -4.02
C THR A 65 -7.99 19.13 -3.82
#